data_AF-A0AAX2GM12-F1
#
_entry.id   AF-A0AAX2GM12-F1
#
_cell.length_a   1.000
_cell.length_b   1.000
_cell.length_c   1.000
_cell.angle_alpha   90.00
_cell.angle_beta   90.00
_cell.angle_gamma   90.00
#
_symmetry.space_group_name_H-M   'P 1'
#
loop_
_entity.id
_entity.type
_entity.pdbx_description
1 polymer ?
#
loop_
_entity_poly.entity_id
_entity_poly.type
_entity_poly.pdbx_seq_one_letter_code
_entity_poly.pdbx_strand_id
1 'polypeptide(L)' 'MRFWLLEKRKNKEKTQDYVAYKARISRSMYAMIEIGERNPSVAVAKNIAKVLKFDWTLFFED' A
#
# COMPACT_ATOMS: atom_id res chain seq x y z
N MET A 1 1.27 12.14 3.30
CA MET A 1 0.40 11.31 2.45
C MET A 1 1.17 10.81 1.24
N ARG A 2 1.13 9.51 0.95
CA ARG A 2 1.78 8.90 -0.21
C ARG A 2 0.86 9.00 -1.42
N PHE A 3 0.88 10.16 -2.10
CA PHE A 3 0.06 10.40 -3.29
C PHE A 3 0.25 9.31 -4.36
N TRP A 4 1.49 8.87 -4.57
CA TRP A 4 1.80 7.79 -5.52
C TRP A 4 1.07 6.47 -5.19
N LEU A 5 0.87 6.14 -3.91
CA LEU A 5 0.21 4.91 -3.50
C LEU A 5 -1.30 5.01 -3.72
N LEU A 6 -1.86 6.17 -3.37
CA LEU A 6 -3.26 6.51 -3.61
C LEU A 6 -3.61 6.42 -5.11
N GLU A 7 -2.78 7.02 -5.96
CA GLU A 7 -2.96 7.01 -7.42
C GLU A 7 -2.88 5.58 -7.98
N LYS A 8 -1.85 4.81 -7.61
CA LYS A 8 -1.73 3.41 -8.03
C LYS A 8 -2.95 2.58 -7.60
N ARG A 9 -3.47 2.80 -6.39
CA ARG A 9 -4.67 2.12 -5.91
C ARG A 9 -5.90 2.52 -6.71
N LYS A 10 -6.12 3.81 -6.95
CA LYS A 10 -7.28 4.32 -7.71
C LYS A 10 -7.23 3.91 -9.18
N ASN A 11 -6.05 3.90 -9.81
CA ASN A 11 -5.86 3.44 -11.19
C ASN A 11 -6.16 1.94 -11.37
N LYS A 12 -6.15 1.17 -10.28
CA LYS A 12 -6.56 -0.24 -10.25
C LYS A 12 -8.00 -0.44 -9.75
N GLU A 13 -8.72 0.66 -9.53
CA GLU A 13 -10.11 0.70 -9.03
C GLU A 13 -10.29 -0.11 -7.73
N LYS A 14 -9.28 -0.09 -6.85
CA LYS A 14 -9.31 -0.85 -5.59
C LYS A 14 -9.67 0.03 -4.41
N THR A 15 -10.47 -0.51 -3.50
CA THR A 15 -10.72 0.10 -2.18
C THR A 15 -9.52 -0.15 -1.26
N GLN A 16 -9.39 0.65 -0.21
CA GLN A 16 -8.38 0.41 0.83
C GLN A 16 -8.58 -0.96 1.50
N ASP A 17 -9.84 -1.36 1.69
CA ASP A 17 -10.21 -2.66 2.26
C ASP A 17 -9.74 -3.84 1.41
N TYR A 18 -9.95 -3.77 0.09
CA TYR A 18 -9.48 -4.79 -0.85
C TYR A 18 -7.95 -4.96 -0.79
N VAL A 19 -7.20 -3.86 -0.82
CA VAL A 19 -5.73 -3.93 -0.78
C VAL A 19 -5.26 -4.46 0.56
N ALA A 20 -5.85 -4.01 1.67
CA ALA A 20 -5.53 -4.48 3.00
C ALA A 20 -5.78 -5.99 3.16
N TYR A 21 -6.95 -6.47 2.73
CA TYR A 21 -7.30 -7.89 2.74
C TYR A 21 -6.29 -8.72 1.96
N LYS A 22 -5.96 -8.31 0.72
CA LYS A 22 -4.96 -9.02 -0.11
C LYS A 22 -3.55 -8.92 0.44
N ALA A 23 -3.23 -7.85 1.18
CA ALA A 23 -1.95 -7.64 1.83
C ALA A 23 -1.83 -8.29 3.23
N ARG A 24 -2.92 -8.92 3.71
CA ARG A 24 -3.02 -9.57 5.03
C ARG A 24 -2.76 -8.59 6.19
N ILE A 25 -3.31 -7.38 6.09
CA ILE A 25 -3.27 -6.34 7.11
C ILE A 25 -4.68 -5.77 7.35
N SER A 26 -4.87 -5.03 8.43
CA SER A 26 -6.12 -4.31 8.65
C SER A 26 -6.27 -3.15 7.66
N ARG A 27 -7.53 -2.78 7.35
CA ARG A 27 -7.83 -1.56 6.57
C ARG A 27 -7.17 -0.32 7.18
N SER A 28 -7.20 -0.19 8.51
CA SER A 28 -6.59 0.93 9.23
C SER A 28 -5.07 0.99 9.04
N MET A 29 -4.39 -0.15 9.08
CA MET A 29 -2.95 -0.22 8.81
C MET A 29 -2.63 0.21 7.38
N TYR A 30 -3.41 -0.25 6.39
CA TYR A 30 -3.24 0.21 5.00
C TYR A 30 -3.49 1.72 4.87
N ALA A 31 -4.53 2.25 5.54
CA ALA A 31 -4.82 3.69 5.53
C ALA A 31 -3.65 4.51 6.10
N MET A 32 -3.08 4.12 7.24
CA MET A 32 -1.90 4.75 7.85
C MET A 32 -0.67 4.71 6.90
N ILE A 33 -0.49 3.60 6.18
CA ILE A 33 0.55 3.49 5.15
C ILE A 33 0.27 4.44 3.99
N GLU A 34 -0.96 4.52 3.49
CA GLU A 34 -1.33 5.39 2.36
C GLU A 34 -1.20 6.88 2.72
N ILE A 35 -1.47 7.26 3.96
CA ILE A 35 -1.30 8.65 4.42
C ILE A 35 0.13 8.97 4.89
N GLY A 36 1.04 8.00 4.95
CA GLY A 36 2.43 8.25 5.29
C GLY A 36 2.76 8.19 6.79
N GLU A 37 1.77 7.97 7.66
CA GLU A 37 1.97 7.88 9.11
C GLU A 37 2.75 6.63 9.53
N ARG A 38 2.71 5.58 8.71
CA ARG A 38 3.40 4.32 9.00
C ARG A 38 4.16 3.79 7.79
N ASN A 39 5.33 3.23 8.05
CA ASN A 39 6.08 2.46 7.07
C ASN A 39 5.68 0.98 7.16
N PRO A 40 5.36 0.32 6.03
CA PRO A 40 5.12 -1.11 6.03
C PRO A 40 6.40 -1.88 6.35
N SER A 41 6.28 -3.07 6.94
CA SER A 41 7.40 -4.03 6.95
C SER A 41 7.69 -4.51 5.53
N VAL A 42 8.88 -5.05 5.28
CA VAL A 42 9.25 -5.60 3.96
C VAL A 42 8.22 -6.62 3.44
N ALA A 43 7.69 -7.48 4.33
CA ALA A 43 6.66 -8.45 3.97
C ALA A 43 5.35 -7.77 3.51
N VAL A 44 4.91 -6.75 4.23
CA VAL A 44 3.69 -5.98 3.89
C VAL A 44 3.91 -5.18 2.61
N ALA A 45 5.07 -4.53 2.46
CA ALA A 45 5.45 -3.78 1.27
C ALA A 45 5.36 -4.67 0.02
N LYS A 46 5.97 -5.85 0.05
CA LYS A 46 5.91 -6.85 -1.03
C LYS A 46 4.49 -7.28 -1.36
N ASN A 47 3.65 -7.48 -0.35
CA ASN A 47 2.26 -7.87 -0.58
C ASN A 47 1.44 -6.75 -1.24
N ILE A 48 1.56 -5.51 -0.75
CA ILE A 48 0.86 -4.35 -1.35
C ILE A 48 1.34 -4.13 -2.80
N ALA A 49 2.66 -4.17 -3.01
CA ALA A 49 3.30 -4.07 -4.32
C ALA A 49 2.79 -5.12 -5.31
N LYS A 50 2.62 -6.38 -4.86
CA LYS A 50 2.05 -7.46 -5.67
C LYS A 50 0.61 -7.19 -6.11
N VAL A 51 -0.20 -6.58 -5.22
CA VAL A 51 -1.62 -6.26 -5.49
C VAL A 51 -1.74 -5.11 -6.47
N LEU A 52 -0.95 -4.05 -6.29
CA LEU A 52 -1.04 -2.83 -7.08
C LEU A 52 -0.07 -2.76 -8.27
N LYS A 53 0.79 -3.78 -8.43
CA LYS A 53 1.75 -3.96 -9.53
C LYS A 53 2.78 -2.82 -9.63
N PHE A 54 3.58 -2.65 -8.59
CA PHE A 54 4.74 -1.74 -8.56
C PHE A 54 5.91 -2.36 -7.78
N ASP A 55 7.08 -1.72 -7.77
CA ASP A 55 8.21 -2.20 -6.96
C ASP A 55 8.03 -1.86 -5.48
N TRP A 56 8.20 -2.85 -4.61
CA TRP A 56 8.05 -2.66 -3.17
C TRP A 56 9.14 -1.78 -2.56
N THR A 57 10.29 -1.61 -3.23
CA THR A 57 11.37 -0.72 -2.77
C THR A 57 10.95 0.74 -2.72
N LEU A 58 9.95 1.14 -3.51
CA LEU A 58 9.39 2.50 -3.53
C LEU A 58 8.87 2.96 -2.15
N PHE A 59 8.58 2.04 -1.23
CA PHE A 59 8.25 2.40 0.15
C PHE A 59 9.44 2.90 0.98
N PHE A 60 10.66 2.69 0.49
CA PHE A 60 11.94 2.92 1.17
C PHE A 60 12.89 3.80 0.35
N GLU A 61 12.42 4.31 -0.79
CA GLU A 61 13.08 5.38 -1.52
C GLU A 61 12.74 6.71 -0.83
N ASP A 62 13.75 7.54 -0.58
CA ASP A 62 13.62 8.86 0.07
C ASP A 62 12.88 9.88 -0.82
#